data_AF-A0A356RB44-F1
#
_entry.id   AF-A0A356RB44-F1
#
_cell.length_a   1.000
_cell.length_b   1.000
_cell.length_c   1.000
_cell.angle_alpha   90.00
_cell.angle_beta   90.00
_cell.angle_gamma   90.00
#
_symmetry.space_group_name_H-M   'P 1'
#
loop_
_entity.id
_entity.type
_entity.pdbx_description
1 polymer ?
#
loop_
_entity_poly.entity_id
_entity_poly.type
_entity_poly.pdbx_seq_one_letter_code
_entity_poly.pdbx_strand_id
1 'polypeptide(L)'
;MNIQSNWKLLVGITLIALTVGCASVPPRELVQQNDHAGLTTWYQEEARELRMRAEEMRLMGKEYEKYTPKQGQQSSLVQHCQNLVDKYTKAAKKLDALAKLHAEERKTP
;
A
#
# COMPACT_ATOMS: atom_id res chain seq x y z
N MET A 1 32.77 17.83 -21.14
CA MET A 1 32.06 17.21 -20.00
C MET A 1 30.68 16.73 -20.47
N ASN A 2 30.39 15.44 -20.30
CA ASN A 2 29.23 14.74 -20.85
C ASN A 2 27.91 15.16 -20.18
N ILE A 3 27.08 15.92 -20.88
CA ILE A 3 25.73 16.36 -20.42
C ILE A 3 24.71 15.21 -20.45
N GLN A 4 24.96 14.15 -21.23
CA GLN A 4 24.04 13.01 -21.36
C GLN A 4 23.99 12.08 -20.13
N SER A 5 25.00 12.12 -19.24
CA SER A 5 25.08 11.20 -18.10
C SER A 5 24.18 11.60 -16.92
N ASN A 6 23.82 12.88 -16.82
CA ASN A 6 23.11 13.42 -15.65
C ASN A 6 21.59 13.25 -15.75
N TRP A 7 21.03 13.18 -16.97
CA TRP A 7 19.60 12.97 -17.17
C TRP A 7 19.16 11.57 -16.73
N LYS A 8 19.93 10.54 -17.12
CA LYS A 8 19.62 9.15 -16.77
C LYS A 8 19.71 8.90 -15.27
N LEU A 9 20.61 9.61 -14.59
CA LEU A 9 20.79 9.52 -13.15
C LEU A 9 19.64 10.18 -12.38
N LEU A 10 19.14 11.33 -12.86
CA LEU A 10 17.98 11.99 -12.28
C LEU A 10 16.71 11.14 -12.42
N VAL A 11 16.44 10.58 -13.62
CA VAL A 11 15.29 9.68 -13.83
C VAL A 11 15.38 8.43 -12.94
N GLY A 12 16.58 7.88 -12.75
CA GLY A 12 16.81 6.72 -11.88
C GLY A 12 16.54 7.00 -10.40
N ILE A 13 16.92 8.19 -9.90
CA ILE A 13 16.69 8.58 -8.49
C ILE A 13 15.20 8.85 -8.22
N THR A 14 14.46 9.44 -9.17
CA THR A 14 13.01 9.66 -9.01
C THR A 14 12.23 8.33 -8.97
N LEU A 15 12.68 7.31 -9.69
CA LEU A 15 12.04 5.99 -9.72
C LEU A 15 12.26 5.18 -8.42
N ILE A 16 13.40 5.38 -7.73
CA ILE A 16 13.71 4.66 -6.48
C ILE A 16 12.83 5.12 -5.32
N ALA A 17 12.41 6.39 -5.31
CA ALA A 17 11.54 6.95 -4.26
C ALA A 17 10.14 6.31 -4.20
N LEU A 18 9.69 5.63 -5.26
CA LEU A 18 8.38 4.98 -5.32
C LEU A 18 8.36 3.56 -4.72
N THR A 19 9.49 3.06 -4.23
CA THR A 19 9.60 1.67 -3.73
C THR A 19 9.72 1.55 -2.21
N VAL A 20 9.61 2.66 -1.46
CA VAL A 20 9.59 2.57 -0.01
C VAL A 20 8.22 2.04 0.43
N GLY A 21 8.14 0.71 0.58
CA GLY A 21 7.11 0.05 1.38
C GLY A 21 7.30 0.43 2.83
N CYS A 22 6.98 1.68 3.19
CA CYS A 22 6.77 2.04 4.58
C CYS A 22 5.55 1.24 5.04
N ALA A 23 5.74 0.30 5.98
CA ALA A 23 4.67 0.02 6.92
C ALA A 23 4.46 1.34 7.66
N SER A 24 3.48 2.12 7.24
CA SER A 24 3.24 3.41 7.85
C SER A 24 2.75 3.13 9.27
N VAL A 25 3.37 3.84 10.21
CA VAL A 25 2.97 3.85 11.61
C VAL A 25 2.27 5.20 11.80
N PRO A 26 1.20 5.28 12.61
CA PRO A 26 0.57 6.57 12.87
C PRO A 26 1.60 7.58 13.37
N PRO A 27 1.46 8.87 13.03
CA PRO A 27 2.28 9.94 13.60
C PRO A 27 2.34 9.82 15.12
N ARG A 28 3.55 9.92 15.68
CA ARG A 28 3.78 9.70 17.12
C ARG A 28 2.99 10.69 17.96
N GLU A 29 2.81 11.90 17.44
CA GLU A 29 2.10 13.00 18.06
C GLU A 29 0.64 12.62 18.34
N LEU A 30 -0.04 11.96 17.38
CA LEU A 30 -1.43 11.52 17.55
C LEU A 30 -1.57 10.50 18.69
N VAL A 31 -0.60 9.61 18.82
CA VAL A 31 -0.57 8.62 19.90
C VAL A 31 -0.26 9.29 21.24
N GLN A 32 0.75 10.16 21.30
CA GLN A 32 1.15 10.84 22.54
C GLN A 32 0.08 11.78 23.09
N GLN A 33 -0.72 12.39 22.21
CA GLN A 33 -1.79 13.30 22.58
C GLN A 33 -3.11 12.57 22.87
N ASN A 34 -3.16 11.24 22.76
CA ASN A 34 -4.40 10.46 22.77
C ASN A 34 -5.45 11.03 21.78
N ASP A 35 -4.99 11.52 20.62
CA ASP A 35 -5.88 12.07 19.59
C ASP A 35 -6.57 10.94 18.84
N HIS A 36 -7.62 10.38 19.45
CA HIS A 36 -8.42 9.32 18.87
C HIS A 36 -9.15 9.76 17.60
N ALA A 37 -9.43 11.06 17.41
CA ALA A 37 -10.02 11.57 16.19
C ALA A 37 -9.01 11.55 15.04
N GLY A 38 -7.81 12.08 15.27
CA GLY A 38 -6.71 12.03 14.32
C GLY A 38 -6.31 10.59 13.97
N LEU A 39 -6.22 9.70 14.95
CA LEU A 39 -5.92 8.27 14.72
C LEU A 39 -7.01 7.60 13.88
N THR A 40 -8.29 7.89 14.14
CA THR A 40 -9.40 7.36 13.32
C THR A 40 -9.23 7.77 11.85
N THR A 41 -9.02 9.06 11.58
CA THR A 41 -8.84 9.58 10.22
C THR A 41 -7.60 9.00 9.55
N TRP A 42 -6.48 8.91 10.28
CA TRP A 42 -5.23 8.38 9.75
C TRP A 42 -5.37 6.91 9.31
N TYR A 43 -5.93 6.06 10.17
CA TYR A 43 -6.13 4.65 9.84
C TYR A 43 -7.12 4.45 8.68
N GLN A 44 -8.14 5.31 8.55
CA GLN A 44 -9.07 5.26 7.41
C GLN A 44 -8.39 5.60 6.09
N GLU A 45 -7.53 6.62 6.07
CA GLU A 45 -6.81 7.01 4.86
C GLU A 45 -5.80 5.92 4.46
N GLU A 46 -5.04 5.39 5.42
CA GLU A 46 -4.09 4.31 5.12
C GLU A 46 -4.82 3.04 4.65
N ALA A 47 -5.99 2.72 5.23
CA ALA A 47 -6.82 1.64 4.73
C ALA A 47 -7.28 1.88 3.28
N ARG A 48 -7.55 3.13 2.90
CA ARG A 48 -7.90 3.50 1.52
C ARG A 48 -6.70 3.31 0.59
N GLU A 49 -5.52 3.78 0.97
CA GLU A 49 -4.29 3.59 0.19
C GLU A 49 -3.98 2.11 -0.06
N LEU A 50 -4.08 1.27 0.97
CA LEU A 50 -3.87 -0.17 0.82
C LEU A 50 -4.89 -0.81 -0.13
N ARG A 51 -6.14 -0.35 -0.14
CA ARG A 51 -7.13 -0.83 -1.13
C ARG A 51 -6.77 -0.40 -2.54
N MET A 52 -6.25 0.82 -2.74
CA MET A 52 -5.76 1.26 -4.05
C MET A 52 -4.59 0.40 -4.52
N ARG A 53 -3.61 0.10 -3.65
CA ARG A 53 -2.50 -0.80 -3.97
C ARG A 53 -2.97 -2.23 -4.27
N ALA A 54 -3.97 -2.74 -3.54
CA ALA A 54 -4.58 -4.02 -3.86
C ALA A 54 -5.18 -4.02 -5.28
N GLU A 55 -5.86 -2.95 -5.66
CA GLU A 55 -6.44 -2.80 -6.99
C GLU A 55 -5.38 -2.71 -8.09
N GLU A 56 -4.29 -1.96 -7.87
CA GLU A 56 -3.15 -1.90 -8.78
C GLU A 56 -2.56 -3.30 -9.03
N MET A 57 -2.33 -4.07 -7.96
CA MET A 57 -1.82 -5.44 -8.07
C MET A 57 -2.81 -6.37 -8.77
N ARG A 58 -4.12 -6.16 -8.58
CA ARG A 58 -5.17 -6.90 -9.28
C ARG A 58 -5.13 -6.63 -10.79
N LEU A 59 -4.92 -5.38 -11.20
CA LEU A 59 -4.79 -5.00 -12.61
C LEU A 59 -3.49 -5.54 -13.21
N MET A 60 -2.38 -5.44 -12.49
CA MET A 60 -1.09 -5.97 -12.92
C MET A 60 -1.12 -7.50 -13.09
N GLY A 61 -1.78 -8.23 -12.19
CA GLY A 61 -1.99 -9.68 -12.33
C GLY A 61 -2.74 -10.04 -13.61
N LYS A 62 -3.82 -9.30 -13.93
CA LYS A 62 -4.57 -9.48 -15.20
C LYS A 62 -3.70 -9.19 -16.42
N GLU A 63 -2.77 -8.25 -16.34
CA GLU A 63 -1.84 -7.96 -17.43
C GLU A 63 -0.88 -9.14 -17.64
N TYR A 64 -0.29 -9.66 -16.56
CA TYR A 64 0.60 -10.83 -16.66
C TYR A 64 -0.10 -12.10 -17.15
N GLU A 65 -1.38 -12.28 -16.83
CA GLU A 65 -2.17 -13.40 -17.33
C GLU A 65 -2.23 -13.42 -18.87
N LYS A 66 -2.29 -12.26 -19.54
CA LYS A 66 -2.32 -12.18 -21.02
C LYS A 66 -1.09 -12.79 -21.68
N TYR A 67 0.06 -12.75 -21.00
CA TYR A 67 1.34 -13.25 -21.52
C TYR A 67 1.73 -14.61 -20.94
N THR A 68 0.93 -15.17 -20.04
CA THR A 68 1.21 -16.47 -19.43
C THR A 68 0.88 -17.59 -20.42
N PRO A 69 1.82 -18.51 -20.72
CA PRO A 69 1.55 -19.63 -21.61
C PRO A 69 0.37 -20.47 -21.12
N LYS A 70 -0.55 -20.82 -22.02
CA LYS A 70 -1.78 -21.59 -21.71
C LYS A 70 -1.52 -23.04 -21.26
N GLN A 71 -0.26 -23.50 -21.21
CA GLN A 71 0.13 -24.88 -20.93
C GLN A 71 0.02 -25.28 -19.43
N GLY A 72 -0.86 -24.62 -18.67
CA GLY A 72 -1.25 -25.05 -17.32
C GLY A 72 -0.31 -24.65 -16.19
N GLN A 73 0.80 -23.97 -16.46
CA GLN A 73 1.71 -23.49 -15.42
C GLN A 73 1.35 -22.05 -15.04
N GLN A 74 0.91 -21.84 -13.80
CA GLN A 74 0.59 -20.53 -13.27
C GLN A 74 1.85 -19.66 -13.21
N SER A 75 1.81 -18.48 -13.82
CA SER A 75 2.94 -17.55 -13.81
C SER A 75 3.28 -17.11 -12.38
N SER A 76 4.57 -17.17 -12.03
CA SER A 76 5.07 -16.70 -10.73
C SER A 76 4.73 -15.23 -10.48
N LEU A 77 4.63 -14.42 -11.55
CA LEU A 77 4.23 -13.02 -11.47
C LEU A 77 2.73 -12.86 -11.19
N VAL A 78 1.88 -13.71 -11.77
CA VAL A 78 0.44 -13.73 -11.47
C VAL A 78 0.23 -14.12 -10.01
N GLN A 79 0.90 -15.17 -9.54
CA GLN A 79 0.84 -15.58 -8.13
C GLN A 79 1.38 -14.50 -7.20
N HIS A 80 2.46 -13.81 -7.57
CA HIS A 80 3.00 -12.69 -6.80
C HIS A 80 1.97 -11.57 -6.64
N CYS A 81 1.32 -11.17 -7.74
CA CYS A 81 0.26 -10.15 -7.72
C CYS A 81 -0.89 -10.57 -6.81
N GLN A 82 -1.39 -11.80 -6.95
CA GLN A 82 -2.47 -12.34 -6.11
C GLN A 82 -2.10 -12.32 -4.61
N ASN A 83 -0.85 -12.69 -4.28
CA ASN A 83 -0.36 -12.64 -2.91
C ASN A 83 -0.33 -11.19 -2.36
N LEU A 84 0.04 -10.21 -3.19
CA LEU A 84 0.02 -8.80 -2.79
C LEU A 84 -1.41 -8.26 -2.64
N VAL A 85 -2.33 -8.64 -3.52
CA VAL A 85 -3.77 -8.32 -3.38
C VAL A 85 -4.28 -8.80 -2.02
N ASP A 86 -4.02 -10.05 -1.66
CA ASP A 86 -4.43 -10.62 -0.37
C ASP A 86 -3.80 -9.87 0.81
N LYS A 87 -2.49 -9.60 0.76
CA LYS A 87 -1.76 -8.89 1.82
C LYS A 87 -2.32 -7.48 2.05
N TYR A 88 -2.48 -6.69 0.99
CA TYR A 88 -2.98 -5.32 1.10
C TYR A 88 -4.45 -5.30 1.54
N THR A 89 -5.28 -6.23 1.05
CA THR A 89 -6.68 -6.35 1.48
C THR A 89 -6.77 -6.69 2.97
N LYS A 90 -5.96 -7.62 3.47
CA LYS A 90 -5.92 -7.97 4.89
C LYS A 90 -5.41 -6.82 5.75
N ALA A 91 -4.40 -6.09 5.29
CA ALA A 91 -3.87 -4.94 5.99
C ALA A 91 -4.93 -3.83 6.09
N ALA A 92 -5.61 -3.48 4.98
CA ALA A 92 -6.69 -2.49 4.98
C ALA A 92 -7.78 -2.82 6.00
N LYS A 93 -8.21 -4.09 6.07
CA LYS A 93 -9.20 -4.55 7.06
C LYS A 93 -8.74 -4.38 8.51
N LYS A 94 -7.45 -4.60 8.79
CA LYS A 94 -6.90 -4.37 10.14
C LYS A 94 -6.90 -2.89 10.50
N LEU A 95 -6.58 -2.02 9.54
CA LEU A 95 -6.61 -0.58 9.78
C LEU A 95 -8.04 -0.05 9.94
N ASP A 96 -9.02 -0.57 9.19
CA ASP A 96 -10.43 -0.27 9.44
C ASP A 96 -10.85 -0.66 10.87
N ALA A 97 -10.39 -1.81 11.35
CA ALA A 97 -10.67 -2.26 12.71
C ALA A 97 -10.04 -1.32 13.75
N LEU A 98 -8.80 -0.87 13.54
CA LEU A 98 -8.14 0.11 14.42
C LEU A 98 -8.86 1.47 14.40
N ALA A 99 -9.28 1.93 13.22
CA ALA A 99 -10.09 3.15 13.10
C ALA A 99 -11.41 3.03 13.88
N LYS A 100 -12.07 1.87 13.81
CA LYS A 100 -13.30 1.60 14.56
C LYS A 100 -13.05 1.63 16.07
N LEU A 101 -11.99 1.00 16.56
CA LEU A 101 -11.62 1.00 17.98
C LEU A 101 -11.42 2.43 18.49
N HIS A 102 -10.62 3.25 17.80
CA HIS A 102 -10.43 4.65 18.19
C HIS A 102 -11.71 5.50 18.08
N ALA A 103 -12.59 5.20 17.13
CA ALA A 103 -13.88 5.86 17.03
C ALA A 103 -14.82 5.52 18.20
N GLU A 104 -14.68 4.33 18.81
CA GLU A 104 -15.44 3.89 19.98
C GLU A 104 -14.95 4.55 21.27
N GLU A 105 -13.64 4.75 21.44
CA GLU A 105 -13.06 5.49 22.58
C GLU A 105 -13.57 6.93 22.69
N ARG A 106 -14.02 7.53 21.58
CA ARG A 106 -14.66 8.86 21.57
C ARG A 106 -16.09 8.87 22.11
N LYS A 107 -16.74 7.71 22.20
CA LYS A 107 -18.15 7.57 22.62
C LYS A 107 -18.28 7.22 24.11
N THR A 108 -17.19 6.81 24.74
CA THR A 108 -17.10 6.61 26.18
C THR A 108 -17.01 7.96 26.91
N PRO A 109 -17.90 8.24 27.87
CA PRO A 109 -17.95 9.51 28.60
C PRO A 109 -16.79 9.71 29.58
#